data_AF-A0A917BEM6-F1
#
_entry.id   AF-A0A917BEM6-F1
#
_cell.length_a   1.000
_cell.length_b   1.000
_cell.length_c   1.000
_cell.angle_alpha   90.00
_cell.angle_beta   90.00
_cell.angle_gamma   90.00
#
_symmetry.space_group_name_H-M   'P 1'
#
loop_
_entity.id
_entity.type
_entity.pdbx_description
1 polymer ?
#
loop_
_entity_poly.entity_id
_entity_poly.type
_entity_poly.pdbx_seq_one_letter_code
_entity_poly.pdbx_strand_id
1 'polypeptide(L)'
;MDLTGGAAVRGRRLLLSARVLATAFGLFQLAGVFFFTVLAPEEAVWLGPLIDVPVVAVMVLGMLLKVACGVWPRLSDERRIRVGLAGAIIGIAITLLKIPLYDEPEGVIFLAVDAGLLVLLLLARRKLGVGAGRSVARMPA
;
A
#
# COMPACT_ATOMS: atom_id res chain seq x y z
N MET A 1 -24.12 -22.86 14.13
CA MET A 1 -23.48 -22.16 13.00
C MET A 1 -22.16 -21.59 13.48
N ASP A 2 -21.06 -22.07 12.93
CA ASP A 2 -19.71 -21.75 13.39
C ASP A 2 -19.33 -20.31 12.96
N LEU A 3 -19.57 -19.34 13.86
CA LEU A 3 -19.35 -17.91 13.62
C LEU A 3 -17.88 -17.57 13.31
N THR A 4 -16.96 -18.47 13.66
CA THR A 4 -15.52 -18.33 13.46
C THR A 4 -15.14 -18.47 11.98
N GLY A 5 -15.72 -19.46 11.28
CA GLY A 5 -15.47 -19.69 9.86
C GLY A 5 -15.93 -18.52 8.99
N GLY A 6 -17.09 -17.93 9.29
CA GLY A 6 -17.63 -16.79 8.54
C GLY A 6 -16.81 -15.50 8.69
N ALA A 7 -16.13 -15.31 9.83
CA ALA A 7 -15.22 -14.18 10.03
C ALA A 7 -13.93 -14.35 9.20
N ALA A 8 -13.34 -15.54 9.22
CA ALA A 8 -12.14 -15.85 8.46
C ALA A 8 -12.35 -15.76 6.94
N VAL A 9 -13.48 -16.26 6.43
CA VAL A 9 -13.84 -16.14 4.99
C VAL A 9 -13.97 -14.68 4.57
N ARG A 10 -14.65 -13.86 5.37
CA ARG A 10 -14.75 -12.40 5.11
C ARG A 10 -13.38 -11.73 5.15
N GLY A 11 -12.53 -12.08 6.10
CA GLY A 11 -11.15 -11.58 6.18
C GLY A 11 -10.33 -11.90 4.93
N ARG A 12 -10.43 -13.13 4.40
CA ARG A 12 -9.74 -13.53 3.16
C ARG A 12 -10.25 -12.78 1.93
N ARG A 13 -11.57 -12.56 1.83
CA ARG A 13 -12.15 -11.75 0.75
C ARG A 13 -11.67 -10.30 0.80
N LEU A 14 -11.67 -9.67 1.98
CA LEU A 14 -11.12 -8.32 2.17
C LEU A 14 -9.64 -8.25 1.79
N LEU A 15 -8.85 -9.24 2.20
CA LEU A 15 -7.44 -9.32 1.82
C LEU A 15 -7.27 -9.48 0.30
N LEU A 16 -8.09 -10.31 -0.35
CA LEU A 16 -8.07 -10.44 -1.81
C LEU A 16 -8.39 -9.12 -2.50
N SER A 17 -9.45 -8.41 -2.08
CA SER A 17 -9.78 -7.09 -2.61
C SER A 17 -8.64 -6.09 -2.41
N ALA A 18 -8.02 -6.07 -1.22
CA ALA A 18 -6.86 -5.23 -0.94
C ALA A 18 -5.67 -5.56 -1.85
N ARG A 19 -5.42 -6.84 -2.13
CA ARG A 19 -4.34 -7.29 -3.02
C ARG A 19 -4.55 -6.83 -4.45
N VAL A 20 -5.76 -7.00 -4.97
CA VAL A 20 -6.11 -6.59 -6.34
C VAL A 20 -5.97 -5.08 -6.46
N LEU A 21 -6.56 -4.33 -5.52
CA LEU A 21 -6.47 -2.87 -5.50
C LEU A 21 -5.02 -2.38 -5.41
N ALA A 22 -4.23 -2.91 -4.46
CA ALA A 22 -2.83 -2.55 -4.29
C ALA A 22 -1.99 -2.86 -5.54
N THR A 23 -2.21 -4.00 -6.18
CA THR A 23 -1.46 -4.37 -7.39
C THR A 23 -1.80 -3.43 -8.54
N ALA A 24 -3.10 -3.29 -8.84
CA ALA A 24 -3.56 -2.47 -9.95
C ALA A 24 -3.11 -1.02 -9.78
N PHE A 25 -3.27 -0.49 -8.57
CA PHE A 25 -2.89 0.88 -8.27
C PHE A 25 -1.37 1.08 -8.26
N GLY A 26 -0.61 0.16 -7.66
CA GLY A 26 0.86 0.22 -7.68
C GLY A 26 1.43 0.16 -9.10
N LEU A 27 0.87 -0.68 -9.97
CA LEU A 27 1.25 -0.74 -11.39
C LEU A 27 0.87 0.51 -12.15
N PHE A 28 -0.33 1.04 -11.94
CA PHE A 28 -0.77 2.32 -12.53
C PHE A 28 0.18 3.46 -12.14
N GLN A 29 0.53 3.55 -10.86
CA GLN A 29 1.47 4.55 -10.35
C GLN A 29 2.88 4.38 -10.94
N LEU A 30 3.39 3.14 -11.07
CA LEU A 30 4.68 2.87 -11.72
C LEU A 30 4.66 3.26 -13.20
N ALA A 31 3.56 3.00 -13.91
CA ALA A 31 3.40 3.43 -15.29
C ALA A 31 3.43 4.96 -15.40
N GLY A 32 2.79 5.68 -14.47
CA GLY A 32 2.88 7.14 -14.37
C GLY A 32 4.32 7.62 -14.13
N VAL A 33 5.05 7.01 -13.20
CA VAL A 33 6.47 7.35 -12.97
C VAL A 33 7.29 7.12 -14.23
N PHE A 34 7.13 5.96 -14.88
CA PHE A 34 7.84 5.66 -16.12
C PHE A 34 7.53 6.68 -17.22
N PHE A 35 6.26 7.06 -17.37
CA PHE A 35 5.83 8.07 -18.33
C PHE A 35 6.56 9.40 -18.10
N PHE A 36 6.49 9.95 -16.88
CA PHE A 36 7.08 11.25 -16.54
C PHE A 36 8.61 11.24 -16.38
N THR A 37 9.26 10.08 -16.26
CA THR A 37 10.73 10.01 -16.13
C THR A 37 11.44 9.62 -17.42
N VAL A 38 10.75 8.91 -18.33
CA VAL A 38 11.36 8.33 -19.53
C VAL A 38 10.69 8.80 -20.81
N LEU A 39 9.35 8.86 -20.86
CA LEU A 39 8.63 9.11 -22.11
C LEU A 39 8.36 10.59 -22.36
N ALA A 40 7.98 11.33 -21.31
CA ALA A 40 7.62 12.76 -21.37
C ALA A 40 8.23 13.53 -20.18
N PRO A 41 9.57 13.55 -20.03
CA PRO A 41 10.23 14.24 -18.93
C PRO A 41 9.99 15.75 -18.90
N GLU A 42 9.66 16.36 -20.04
CA GLU A 42 9.32 17.77 -20.21
C GLU A 42 7.95 18.15 -19.63
N GLU A 43 7.04 17.19 -19.44
CA GLU A 43 5.74 17.42 -18.82
C GLU A 43 5.82 17.37 -17.29
N ALA A 44 6.93 16.91 -16.73
CA ALA A 44 7.12 16.79 -15.29
C ALA A 44 7.67 18.08 -14.66
N VAL A 45 7.14 18.43 -13.49
CA VAL A 45 7.64 19.53 -12.68
C VAL A 45 8.80 19.01 -11.83
N TRP A 46 9.99 19.58 -12.04
CA TRP A 46 11.22 19.24 -11.31
C TRP A 46 11.66 20.42 -10.45
N LEU A 47 11.92 20.17 -9.16
CA LEU A 47 12.40 21.19 -8.22
C LEU A 47 13.93 21.14 -8.05
N GLY A 48 14.57 20.12 -8.60
CA GLY A 48 16.00 19.88 -8.57
C GLY A 48 16.35 18.51 -7.95
N PRO A 49 17.51 17.96 -8.31
CA PRO A 49 17.87 16.56 -8.00
C PRO A 49 17.93 16.26 -6.50
N LEU A 50 18.22 17.25 -5.65
CA LEU A 50 18.26 17.08 -4.19
C LEU A 50 16.88 16.82 -3.57
N ILE A 51 15.81 17.26 -4.23
CA ILE A 51 14.43 17.06 -3.79
C ILE A 51 13.81 15.89 -4.56
N ASP A 52 13.95 15.91 -5.89
CA ASP A 52 13.22 14.99 -6.75
C ASP A 52 13.70 13.54 -6.62
N VAL A 53 15.00 13.30 -6.54
CA VAL A 53 15.55 11.94 -6.42
C VAL A 53 15.05 11.22 -5.16
N PRO A 54 15.17 11.79 -3.94
CA PRO A 54 14.65 11.11 -2.75
C PRO A 54 13.13 10.97 -2.76
N VAL A 55 12.38 11.97 -3.25
CA VAL A 55 10.92 11.90 -3.35
C VAL A 55 10.51 10.76 -4.29
N VAL A 56 11.09 10.71 -5.50
CA VAL A 56 10.81 9.64 -6.48
C VAL A 56 11.23 8.28 -5.94
N ALA A 57 12.39 8.16 -5.29
CA ALA A 57 12.84 6.89 -4.72
C ALA A 57 11.87 6.33 -3.67
N VAL A 58 11.43 7.18 -2.72
CA VAL A 58 10.45 6.79 -1.69
C VAL A 58 9.09 6.48 -2.32
N MET A 59 8.68 7.25 -3.31
CA MET A 59 7.45 7.03 -4.05
C MET A 59 7.45 5.67 -4.75
N VAL A 60 8.52 5.35 -5.51
CA VAL A 60 8.70 4.06 -6.18
C VAL A 60 8.73 2.91 -5.17
N LEU A 61 9.41 3.08 -4.03
CA LEU A 61 9.39 2.09 -2.95
C LEU A 61 7.95 1.80 -2.48
N GLY A 62 7.14 2.83 -2.24
CA GLY A 62 5.73 2.69 -1.87
C GLY A 62 4.92 1.89 -2.92
N MET A 63 5.13 2.20 -4.19
CA MET A 63 4.47 1.49 -5.31
C MET A 63 4.89 0.01 -5.38
N LEU A 64 6.19 -0.27 -5.26
CA LEU A 64 6.71 -1.64 -5.26
C LEU A 64 6.19 -2.45 -4.07
N LEU A 65 6.04 -1.84 -2.89
CA LEU A 65 5.42 -2.49 -1.74
C LEU A 65 3.95 -2.83 -2.00
N LYS A 66 3.18 -1.95 -2.65
CA LYS A 66 1.78 -2.24 -3.06
C LYS A 66 1.71 -3.42 -4.03
N VAL A 67 2.60 -3.45 -5.04
CA VAL A 67 2.70 -4.57 -5.98
C VAL A 67 3.08 -5.86 -5.23
N ALA A 68 4.12 -5.84 -4.40
CA ALA A 68 4.57 -6.99 -3.61
C ALA A 68 3.46 -7.52 -2.69
N CYS A 69 2.67 -6.64 -2.08
CA CYS A 69 1.50 -7.01 -1.30
C CYS A 69 0.53 -7.89 -2.11
N GLY A 70 0.31 -7.59 -3.39
CA GLY A 70 -0.63 -8.35 -4.19
C GLY A 70 -0.08 -9.64 -4.79
N VAL A 71 1.13 -9.58 -5.39
CA VAL A 71 1.63 -10.63 -6.28
C VAL A 71 2.70 -11.52 -5.66
N TRP A 72 3.37 -11.12 -4.59
CA TRP A 72 4.50 -11.90 -4.06
C TRP A 72 4.00 -13.23 -3.46
N PRO A 73 4.39 -14.41 -4.00
CA PRO A 73 3.77 -15.68 -3.64
C PRO A 73 4.18 -16.18 -2.25
N ARG A 74 5.36 -15.79 -1.77
CA ARG A 74 5.94 -16.28 -0.50
C ARG A 74 5.56 -15.47 0.75
N LEU A 75 4.64 -14.50 0.64
CA LEU A 75 4.19 -13.72 1.80
C LEU A 75 3.02 -14.43 2.49
N SER A 76 3.20 -14.70 3.79
CA SER A 76 2.07 -15.03 4.68
C SER A 76 1.08 -13.86 4.74
N ASP A 77 -0.19 -14.14 5.05
CA ASP A 77 -1.24 -13.12 5.17
C ASP A 77 -0.82 -11.97 6.09
N GLU A 78 -0.14 -12.27 7.19
CA GLU A 78 0.38 -11.27 8.11
C GLU A 78 1.44 -10.36 7.48
N ARG A 79 2.46 -10.94 6.86
CA ARG A 79 3.51 -10.15 6.21
C ARG A 79 2.94 -9.34 5.04
N ARG A 80 2.00 -9.92 4.31
CA ARG A 80 1.29 -9.28 3.21
C ARG A 80 0.54 -8.04 3.66
N ILE A 81 -0.22 -8.15 4.76
CA ILE A 81 -0.90 -7.00 5.37
C ILE A 81 0.10 -5.93 5.79
N ARG A 82 1.20 -6.29 6.45
CA ARG A 82 2.22 -5.32 6.87
C ARG A 82 2.85 -4.60 5.67
N VAL A 83 3.21 -5.34 4.62
CA VAL A 83 3.78 -4.78 3.38
C VAL A 83 2.79 -3.84 2.69
N GLY A 84 1.52 -4.25 2.57
CA GLY A 84 0.47 -3.40 2.01
C GLY A 84 0.23 -2.13 2.82
N LEU A 85 0.23 -2.23 4.16
CA LEU A 85 0.07 -1.07 5.04
C LEU A 85 1.25 -0.11 4.90
N ALA A 86 2.48 -0.62 4.85
CA ALA A 86 3.66 0.21 4.61
C ALA A 86 3.57 0.93 3.26
N GLY A 87 3.19 0.23 2.19
CA GLY A 87 3.01 0.82 0.86
C GLY A 87 1.93 1.92 0.84
N ALA A 88 0.78 1.69 1.48
CA ALA A 88 -0.30 2.67 1.57
C ALA A 88 0.10 3.91 2.39
N ILE A 89 0.77 3.73 3.53
CA ILE A 89 1.23 4.83 4.39
C ILE A 89 2.27 5.69 3.65
N ILE A 90 3.23 5.06 2.98
CA ILE A 90 4.22 5.78 2.17
C ILE A 90 3.52 6.55 1.04
N GLY A 91 2.55 5.92 0.36
CA GLY A 91 1.75 6.56 -0.67
C GLY A 91 1.04 7.81 -0.16
N ILE A 92 0.32 7.70 0.95
CA ILE A 92 -0.36 8.83 1.62
C ILE A 92 0.63 9.95 1.97
N ALA A 93 1.74 9.61 2.62
CA ALA A 93 2.72 10.60 3.06
C ALA A 93 3.34 11.35 1.86
N ILE A 94 3.72 10.62 0.80
CA ILE A 94 4.24 11.23 -0.42
C ILE A 94 3.17 12.07 -1.11
N THR A 95 1.93 11.59 -1.25
CA THR A 95 0.86 12.36 -1.89
C THR A 95 0.56 13.66 -1.14
N LEU A 96 0.52 13.63 0.20
CA LEU A 96 0.33 14.83 1.02
C LEU A 96 1.49 15.82 0.89
N LEU A 97 2.71 15.34 0.68
CA LEU A 97 3.87 16.18 0.37
C LEU A 97 3.78 16.73 -1.06
N LYS A 98 3.37 15.89 -2.03
CA LYS A 98 3.37 16.24 -3.45
C LYS A 98 2.37 17.33 -3.80
N ILE A 99 1.15 17.26 -3.25
CA ILE A 99 0.08 18.24 -3.54
C ILE A 99 0.58 19.69 -3.40
N PRO A 100 1.13 20.13 -2.24
CA PRO A 100 1.62 21.50 -2.10
C PRO A 100 2.99 21.73 -2.75
N LEU A 101 3.84 20.71 -2.86
CA LEU A 101 5.22 20.87 -3.32
C LEU A 101 5.33 20.97 -4.84
N TYR A 102 4.50 20.22 -5.57
CA TYR A 102 4.50 20.14 -7.04
C TYR A 102 3.22 20.72 -7.67
N ASP A 103 2.34 21.32 -6.86
CA ASP A 103 1.04 21.87 -7.29
C ASP A 103 0.18 20.86 -8.07
N GLU A 104 0.09 19.63 -7.55
CA GLU A 104 -0.65 18.51 -8.16
C GLU A 104 -1.95 18.19 -7.38
N PRO A 105 -3.04 18.96 -7.56
CA PRO A 105 -4.30 18.74 -6.85
C PRO A 105 -4.96 17.39 -7.17
N GLU A 106 -4.65 16.80 -8.33
CA GLU A 106 -5.12 15.47 -8.75
C GLU A 106 -4.66 14.37 -7.77
N GLY A 107 -3.61 14.65 -6.98
CA GLY A 107 -3.14 13.77 -5.90
C GLY A 107 -4.23 13.38 -4.90
N VAL A 108 -5.31 14.16 -4.75
CA VAL A 108 -6.44 13.83 -3.87
C VAL A 108 -7.08 12.48 -4.24
N ILE A 109 -7.15 12.13 -5.53
CA ILE A 109 -7.71 10.84 -5.97
C ILE A 109 -6.80 9.70 -5.48
N PHE A 110 -5.48 9.86 -5.60
CA PHE A 110 -4.52 8.88 -5.12
C PHE A 110 -4.59 8.71 -3.60
N LEU A 111 -4.77 9.81 -2.87
CA LEU A 111 -4.96 9.79 -1.42
C LEU A 111 -6.22 8.99 -1.03
N ALA A 112 -7.33 9.18 -1.75
CA ALA A 112 -8.57 8.45 -1.50
C ALA A 112 -8.42 6.94 -1.76
N VAL A 113 -7.71 6.55 -2.83
CA VAL A 113 -7.44 5.14 -3.14
C VAL A 113 -6.55 4.51 -2.07
N ASP A 114 -5.49 5.19 -1.62
CA ASP A 114 -4.61 4.68 -0.58
C ASP A 114 -5.31 4.59 0.79
N ALA A 115 -6.18 5.55 1.13
CA ALA A 115 -7.02 5.46 2.32
C ALA A 115 -7.98 4.26 2.25
N GLY A 116 -8.60 4.02 1.09
CA GLY A 116 -9.44 2.85 0.85
C GLY A 116 -8.67 1.54 1.02
N LEU A 117 -7.45 1.46 0.46
CA LEU A 117 -6.56 0.32 0.63
C LEU A 117 -6.21 0.10 2.10
N LEU A 118 -5.87 1.16 2.83
CA LEU A 118 -5.54 1.11 4.25
C LEU A 118 -6.71 0.56 5.07
N VAL A 119 -7.94 1.03 4.81
CA VAL A 119 -9.16 0.51 5.46
C VAL A 119 -9.35 -0.98 5.17
N LEU A 120 -9.23 -1.42 3.91
CA LEU A 120 -9.37 -2.84 3.55
C LEU A 120 -8.36 -3.72 4.29
N LEU A 121 -7.10 -3.30 4.36
CA LEU A 121 -6.04 -4.04 5.04
C LEU A 121 -6.24 -4.11 6.56
N LEU A 122 -6.67 -3.01 7.19
CA LEU A 122 -6.98 -2.99 8.62
C LEU A 122 -8.18 -3.88 8.96
N LEU A 123 -9.23 -3.86 8.14
CA LEU A 123 -10.39 -4.74 8.30
C LEU A 123 -10.01 -6.21 8.10
N ALA A 124 -9.20 -6.52 7.08
CA ALA A 124 -8.67 -7.87 6.85
C ALA A 124 -7.85 -8.35 8.06
N ARG A 125 -6.93 -7.50 8.58
CA ARG A 125 -6.13 -7.79 9.78
C ARG A 125 -6.99 -8.16 10.97
N ARG A 126 -8.02 -7.34 11.25
CA ARG A 126 -8.94 -7.56 12.37
C ARG A 126 -9.72 -8.87 12.21
N LYS A 127 -10.20 -9.19 11.00
CA LYS A 127 -11.00 -10.39 10.74
C LYS A 127 -10.19 -11.69 10.69
N LEU A 128 -8.90 -11.59 10.36
CA LEU A 128 -7.98 -12.73 10.34
C LEU A 128 -7.27 -12.96 11.68
N GLY A 129 -7.50 -12.11 12.69
CA GLY A 129 -6.84 -12.23 14.01
C GLY A 129 -5.33 -11.99 13.96
N VAL A 130 -4.84 -11.32 12.91
CA VAL A 130 -3.41 -11.10 12.67
C VAL A 130 -2.87 -10.07 13.68
N GLY A 131 -2.09 -10.56 14.64
CA GLY A 131 -1.44 -9.75 15.69
C GLY A 131 -1.93 -10.00 17.12
N ALA A 132 -2.92 -10.88 17.34
CA ALA A 132 -3.48 -11.15 18.67
C ALA A 132 -2.78 -12.29 19.45
N GLY A 133 -1.76 -12.95 18.89
CA GLY A 133 -1.25 -14.24 19.41
C GLY A 133 0.26 -14.33 19.62
N ARG A 134 0.83 -13.51 20.52
CA ARG A 134 2.20 -13.73 21.06
C ARG A 134 2.31 -13.57 22.60
N SER A 135 1.21 -13.58 23.35
CA SER A 135 1.26 -13.29 24.80
C SER A 135 0.83 -14.42 25.75
N VAL A 136 0.52 -15.64 25.29
CA VAL A 136 -0.09 -16.67 26.18
C VAL A 136 0.57 -18.05 26.15
N ALA A 137 1.78 -18.22 25.62
CA ALA A 137 2.41 -19.54 25.69
C ALA A 137 3.94 -19.46 25.79
N ARG A 138 4.43 -19.38 27.04
CA ARG A 138 5.57 -20.14 27.58
C ARG A 138 5.88 -19.63 29.00
N MET A 139 5.15 -20.15 29.99
CA MET A 139 5.74 -20.42 31.29
C MET A 139 5.66 -21.92 31.50
N PRO A 140 6.78 -22.66 31.41
CA PRO A 140 6.83 -23.99 31.99
C PRO A 140 6.71 -23.87 33.51
N ALA A 141 5.85 -24.71 34.08
CA ALA A 141 5.72 -24.93 35.52
C ALA A 141 6.95 -25.66 36.07
#